data_AF-A0A821WFE0-F1
#
_entry.id   AF-A0A821WFE0-F1
#
_cell.length_a   1.000
_cell.length_b   1.000
_cell.length_c   1.000
_cell.angle_alpha   90.00
_cell.angle_beta   90.00
_cell.angle_gamma   90.00
#
_symmetry.space_group_name_H-M   'P 1'
#
loop_
_entity.id
_entity.type
_entity.pdbx_description
1 polymer ?
#
loop_
_entity_poly.entity_id
_entity_poly.type
_entity_poly.pdbx_seq_one_letter_code
_entity_poly.pdbx_strand_id
1 'polypeptide(L)'
;KGKGYGDIEYAMMHQLGACNNKTLVVTTVHESQLLNDLPESVMTEHDLPVNVIITPQRIIYTQNKFSRPKELNWNDIDNETMLNLPVLKEFKRLHQLQQSFSKSS
;
A
#
# COMPACT_ATOMS: atom_id res chain seq x y z
N LYS A 1 -5.71 -13.80 -2.29
CA LYS A 1 -6.17 -12.39 -2.33
C LYS A 1 -5.02 -11.57 -2.90
N GLY A 2 -5.22 -10.81 -3.97
CA GLY A 2 -4.11 -10.12 -4.66
C GLY A 2 -4.60 -8.96 -5.53
N LYS A 3 -5.65 -8.25 -5.10
CA LYS A 3 -6.22 -7.11 -5.85
C LYS A 3 -5.53 -5.77 -5.54
N GLY A 4 -4.46 -5.74 -4.75
CA GLY A 4 -3.73 -4.50 -4.40
C GLY A 4 -4.42 -3.57 -3.39
N TYR A 5 -5.50 -4.00 -2.74
CA TYR A 5 -6.29 -3.11 -1.87
C TYR A 5 -5.53 -2.62 -0.63
N GLY A 6 -4.68 -3.48 -0.04
CA GLY A 6 -3.87 -3.08 1.11
C GLY A 6 -2.83 -2.01 0.75
N ASP A 7 -2.28 -2.07 -0.46
CA ASP A 7 -1.31 -1.11 -0.98
C ASP A 7 -1.96 0.26 -1.19
N ILE A 8 -3.18 0.27 -1.76
CA ILE A 8 -4.02 1.46 -1.93
C ILE A 8 -4.35 2.10 -0.57
N GLU A 9 -4.83 1.30 0.39
CA GLU A 9 -5.19 1.79 1.73
C GLU A 9 -3.97 2.38 2.46
N TYR A 10 -2.80 1.75 2.33
CA TYR A 10 -1.56 2.30 2.90
C TYR A 10 -1.19 3.63 2.26
N ALA A 11 -1.21 3.74 0.93
CA ALA A 11 -0.89 4.98 0.24
C ALA A 11 -1.80 6.14 0.69
N MET A 12 -3.11 5.87 0.82
CA MET A 12 -4.07 6.83 1.36
C MET A 12 -3.73 7.26 2.80
N MET A 13 -3.49 6.30 3.70
CA MET A 13 -3.12 6.59 5.09
C MET A 13 -1.81 7.38 5.18
N HIS A 14 -0.84 7.10 4.30
CA HIS A 14 0.42 7.81 4.24
C HIS A 14 0.21 9.27 3.82
N GLN A 15 -0.59 9.52 2.77
CA GLN A 15 -0.94 10.87 2.31
C GLN A 15 -1.71 11.68 3.36
N LEU A 16 -2.54 11.01 4.16
CA LEU A 16 -3.27 11.63 5.27
C LEU A 16 -2.40 11.85 6.53
N GLY A 17 -1.15 11.39 6.52
CA GLY A 17 -0.25 11.47 7.68
C GLY A 17 -0.60 10.49 8.81
N ALA A 18 -1.53 9.56 8.58
CA ALA A 18 -1.93 8.55 9.55
C ALA A 18 -0.86 7.46 9.73
N CYS A 19 -0.03 7.23 8.71
CA CYS A 19 1.16 6.40 8.78
C CYS A 19 2.36 7.06 8.09
N ASN A 20 3.56 6.57 8.37
CA ASN A 20 4.80 7.03 7.73
C ASN A 20 5.82 5.89 7.64
N ASN A 21 7.04 6.20 7.18
CA ASN A 21 8.11 5.22 7.01
C ASN A 21 8.55 4.51 8.32
N LYS A 22 8.18 5.04 9.49
CA LYS A 22 8.43 4.40 10.79
C LYS A 22 7.31 3.44 11.21
N THR A 23 6.16 3.48 10.55
CA THR A 23 5.05 2.55 10.82
C THR A 23 5.45 1.14 10.36
N LEU A 24 5.30 0.15 11.24
CA LEU A 24 5.56 -1.25 10.88
C LEU A 24 4.43 -1.81 10.03
N VAL A 25 4.79 -2.46 8.93
CA VAL A 25 3.87 -3.26 8.11
C VAL A 25 4.13 -4.73 8.44
N VAL A 26 3.12 -5.41 8.96
CA VAL A 26 3.23 -6.79 9.43
C VAL A 26 2.18 -7.63 8.72
N THR A 27 2.56 -8.83 8.30
CA THR A 27 1.64 -9.80 7.72
C THR A 27 1.76 -11.17 8.37
N THR A 28 0.71 -11.96 8.25
CA THR A 28 0.68 -13.36 8.66
C THR A 28 0.47 -14.23 7.44
N VAL A 29 1.29 -15.27 7.26
CA VAL A 29 1.18 -16.23 6.16
C VAL A 29 1.41 -17.66 6.66
N HIS A 30 0.98 -18.65 5.87
CA HIS A 30 1.39 -20.03 6.10
C HIS A 30 2.82 -20.26 5.58
N GLU A 31 3.58 -21.21 6.14
CA GLU A 31 4.95 -21.50 5.69
C GLU A 31 5.03 -21.88 4.20
N SER A 32 3.99 -22.54 3.66
CA SER A 32 3.93 -22.89 2.23
C SER A 32 3.82 -21.69 1.28
N GLN A 33 3.60 -20.48 1.82
CA GLN A 33 3.58 -19.24 1.05
C GLN A 33 4.94 -18.55 1.04
N LEU A 34 5.94 -19.06 1.78
CA LEU A 34 7.30 -18.56 1.73
C LEU A 34 8.05 -19.19 0.57
N LEU A 35 8.61 -18.34 -0.27
CA LEU A 35 9.49 -18.71 -1.36
C LEU A 35 10.88 -18.16 -1.06
N ASN A 36 11.91 -18.98 -1.23
CA ASN A 36 13.29 -18.58 -0.93
C ASN A 36 13.79 -17.48 -1.88
N ASP A 37 13.37 -17.55 -3.14
CA ASP A 37 13.75 -16.61 -4.18
C ASP A 37 12.54 -16.21 -5.00
N LEU A 38 12.40 -14.90 -5.22
CA LEU A 38 11.47 -14.30 -6.16
C LEU A 38 12.23 -13.27 -7.00
N PRO A 39 11.94 -13.19 -8.32
CA PRO A 39 12.50 -12.12 -9.14
C PRO A 39 12.10 -10.75 -8.56
N GLU A 40 13.03 -9.78 -8.55
CA GLU A 40 12.71 -8.41 -8.13
C GLU A 40 11.60 -7.78 -8.97
N SER A 41 11.44 -8.23 -10.22
CA SER A 41 10.37 -7.80 -11.14
C SER A 41 8.95 -8.16 -10.69
N VAL A 42 8.80 -8.98 -9.64
CA VAL A 42 7.49 -9.25 -9.02
C VAL A 42 7.00 -8.05 -8.20
N MET A 43 7.91 -7.20 -7.74
CA MET A 43 7.58 -5.97 -7.00
C MET A 43 7.50 -4.77 -7.95
N THR A 44 6.44 -3.99 -7.82
CA THR A 44 6.22 -2.72 -8.49
C THR A 44 6.42 -1.55 -7.51
N GLU A 45 6.47 -0.32 -8.04
CA GLU A 45 6.60 0.89 -7.22
C GLU A 45 5.36 1.18 -6.33
N HIS A 46 4.23 0.56 -6.66
CA HIS A 46 2.98 0.71 -5.92
C HIS A 46 2.81 -0.33 -4.81
N ASP A 47 3.61 -1.41 -4.82
CA ASP A 47 3.50 -2.47 -3.83
C ASP A 47 4.08 -2.05 -2.47
N LEU A 48 3.42 -2.48 -1.40
CA LEU A 48 3.83 -2.21 -0.03
C LEU A 48 4.74 -3.32 0.51
N PRO A 49 6.06 -3.07 0.69
CA PRO A 49 6.93 -4.04 1.33
C PRO A 49 6.63 -4.19 2.82
N VAL A 50 6.55 -5.45 3.29
CA VAL A 50 6.32 -5.79 4.70
C VAL A 50 7.60 -5.79 5.51
N ASN A 51 7.59 -5.28 6.73
CA ASN A 51 8.73 -5.34 7.65
C ASN A 51 8.86 -6.69 8.37
N VAL A 52 7.72 -7.31 8.67
CA VAL A 52 7.66 -8.53 9.47
C VAL A 52 6.68 -9.50 8.84
N ILE A 53 7.15 -10.73 8.67
CA ILE A 53 6.33 -11.85 8.24
C ILE A 53 6.23 -12.83 9.40
N ILE A 54 5.02 -13.14 9.81
CA ILE A 54 4.74 -14.09 10.89
C ILE A 54 4.13 -15.34 10.29
N THR A 55 4.71 -16.49 10.62
CA THR A 55 4.13 -17.81 10.34
C THR A 55 3.77 -18.50 11.65
N PRO A 56 3.01 -19.61 11.63
CA PRO A 56 2.81 -20.42 12.83
C PRO A 56 4.11 -20.96 13.46
N GLN A 57 5.22 -20.97 12.71
CA GLN A 57 6.48 -21.59 13.12
C GLN A 57 7.54 -20.57 13.53
N ARG A 58 7.51 -19.34 12.99
CA ARG A 58 8.57 -18.34 13.19
C ARG A 58 8.14 -16.92 12.83
N ILE A 59 8.97 -15.96 13.25
CA ILE A 59 8.90 -14.55 12.88
C ILE A 59 10.12 -14.22 12.02
N ILE A 60 9.89 -13.57 10.89
CA ILE A 60 10.92 -13.17 9.93
C ILE A 60 10.92 -11.64 9.82
N TYR A 61 12.06 -11.02 10.08
CA TYR A 61 12.28 -9.59 9.87
C TYR A 61 12.92 -9.36 8.51
N THR A 62 12.31 -8.52 7.68
CA THR A 62 12.81 -8.24 6.33
C THR A 62 13.83 -7.10 6.36
N GLN A 63 14.78 -7.12 5.41
CA GLN A 63 15.75 -6.04 5.24
C GLN A 63 15.18 -4.83 4.47
N ASN A 64 13.95 -4.95 3.94
CA ASN A 64 13.21 -3.94 3.17
C ASN A 64 14.07 -3.06 2.25
N LYS A 65 14.44 -3.63 1.08
CA LYS A 65 15.17 -2.93 0.03
C LYS A 65 14.30 -2.03 -0.85
N PHE A 66 12.99 -2.25 -0.86
CA PHE A 66 12.03 -1.52 -1.70
C PHE A 66 11.49 -0.28 -0.98
N SER A 67 11.22 0.78 -1.75
CA SER A 67 10.47 1.94 -1.26
C SER A 67 9.00 1.58 -1.03
N ARG A 68 8.34 2.34 -0.16
CA ARG A 68 6.90 2.23 0.07
C ARG A 68 6.14 3.22 -0.79
N PRO A 69 4.90 2.90 -1.21
CA PRO A 69 4.05 3.87 -1.88
C PRO A 69 3.75 5.04 -0.94
N LYS A 70 4.02 6.26 -1.41
CA LYS A 70 3.80 7.50 -0.64
C LYS A 70 2.51 8.21 -1.03
N GLU A 71 2.08 7.96 -2.27
CA GLU A 71 0.89 8.53 -2.87
C GLU A 71 0.22 7.51 -3.77
N LEU A 72 -1.04 7.77 -4.03
CA LEU A 72 -1.89 6.91 -4.82
C LEU A 72 -1.79 7.30 -6.31
N ASN A 73 -1.48 6.32 -7.17
CA ASN A 73 -1.52 6.51 -8.61
C ASN A 73 -2.95 6.36 -9.12
N TRP A 74 -3.62 7.48 -9.36
CA TRP A 74 -5.02 7.48 -9.83
C TRP A 74 -5.21 6.83 -11.21
N ASN A 75 -4.14 6.63 -11.99
CA ASN A 75 -4.23 5.95 -13.29
C ASN A 75 -4.41 4.43 -13.16
N ASP A 76 -4.02 3.85 -12.01
CA ASP A 76 -4.08 2.41 -11.78
C ASP A 76 -5.40 1.99 -11.11
N ILE A 77 -6.26 2.95 -10.79
CA ILE A 77 -7.54 2.69 -10.16
C ILE A 77 -8.63 2.59 -11.21
N ASP A 78 -9.06 1.36 -11.47
CA ASP A 78 -10.19 1.07 -12.33
C ASP A 78 -11.55 1.26 -11.63
N ASN A 79 -12.61 1.20 -12.43
CA ASN A 79 -13.98 1.34 -11.93
C ASN A 79 -14.36 0.25 -10.93
N GLU A 80 -13.83 -0.97 -11.09
CA GLU A 80 -14.10 -2.08 -10.16
C GLU A 80 -13.51 -1.78 -8.77
N THR A 81 -12.29 -1.28 -8.72
CA THR A 81 -11.60 -0.87 -7.50
C THR A 81 -12.32 0.29 -6.83
N MET A 82 -12.77 1.29 -7.60
CA MET A 82 -13.61 2.39 -7.08
C MET A 82 -14.94 1.93 -6.48
N LEU A 83 -15.50 0.82 -6.97
CA LEU A 83 -16.73 0.23 -6.43
C LEU A 83 -16.46 -0.59 -5.16
N ASN A 84 -15.36 -1.35 -5.14
CA ASN A 84 -15.01 -2.24 -4.03
C ASN A 84 -14.34 -1.53 -2.85
N LEU A 85 -13.75 -0.35 -3.06
CA LEU A 85 -13.18 0.51 -2.02
C LEU A 85 -13.91 1.86 -1.96
N PRO A 86 -15.11 1.94 -1.34
CA PRO A 86 -15.90 3.17 -1.30
C PRO A 86 -15.17 4.38 -0.72
N VAL A 87 -14.21 4.14 0.17
CA VAL A 87 -13.35 5.16 0.78
C VAL A 87 -12.57 5.98 -0.25
N LEU A 88 -12.25 5.40 -1.42
CA LEU A 88 -11.57 6.09 -2.51
C LEU A 88 -12.37 7.26 -3.07
N LYS A 89 -13.71 7.19 -3.08
CA LYS A 89 -14.57 8.26 -3.60
C LYS A 89 -14.41 9.52 -2.76
N GLU A 90 -14.48 9.35 -1.44
CA GLU A 90 -14.35 10.47 -0.51
C GLU A 90 -12.91 11.00 -0.50
N PHE A 91 -11.92 10.10 -0.53
CA PHE A 91 -10.52 10.50 -0.63
C PHE A 91 -10.24 11.32 -1.90
N LYS A 92 -10.77 10.90 -3.06
CA LYS A 92 -10.64 11.64 -4.33
C LYS A 92 -11.25 13.04 -4.23
N ARG A 93 -12.43 13.16 -3.62
CA ARG A 93 -13.13 14.43 -3.42
C ARG A 93 -12.31 15.39 -2.55
N LEU A 94 -11.80 14.92 -1.42
CA LEU A 94 -10.96 15.71 -0.51
C LEU A 94 -9.66 16.15 -1.19
N HIS A 95 -9.02 15.24 -1.91
CA HIS A 95 -7.78 15.50 -2.64
C HIS A 95 -7.97 16.59 -3.72
N GLN A 96 -9.08 16.56 -4.47
CA GLN A 96 -9.41 17.59 -5.45
C GLN A 96 -9.67 18.97 -4.80
N LEU A 97 -10.36 19.00 -3.66
CA LEU A 97 -10.59 20.24 -2.92
C LEU A 97 -9.27 20.87 -2.45
N GLN A 98 -8.38 20.09 -1.84
CA GLN A 98 -7.06 20.57 -1.42
C GLN A 98 -6.27 21.19 -2.58
N GLN A 99 -6.30 20.56 -3.76
CA GLN A 99 -5.64 21.11 -4.95
C GLN A 99 -6.27 22.41 -5.47
N SER A 100 -7.59 22.57 -5.34
CA SER A 100 -8.25 23.84 -5.73
C SER A 100 -7.88 25.01 -4.82
N PHE A 101 -7.70 24.75 -3.51
CA PHE A 101 -7.27 25.76 -2.55
C PHE A 101 -5.80 26.16 -2.75
N SER A 102 -4.92 25.20 -3.04
CA SER A 102 -3.49 25.48 -3.25
C SER A 102 -3.17 26.20 -4.56
N LYS A 103 -4.03 26.09 -5.59
CA LYS A 103 -3.89 26.83 -6.86
C LYS A 103 -4.47 28.25 -6.84
N SER A 104 -5.25 28.57 -5.81
CA SER A 104 -5.91 29.88 -5.65
C SER A 104 -5.15 30.82 -4.70
N SER A 105 -4.03 30.35 -4.12
CA SER A 105 -3.09 31.12 -3.29
C SER A 105 -1.76 31.29 -4.04
#